data_AF-A0A1Q6V0I2-F1
#
_entry.id   AF-A0A1Q6V0I2-F1
#
_cell.length_a   1.000
_cell.length_b   1.000
_cell.length_c   1.000
_cell.angle_alpha   90.00
_cell.angle_beta   90.00
_cell.angle_gamma   90.00
#
_symmetry.space_group_name_H-M   'P 1'
#
loop_
_entity.id
_entity.type
_entity.pdbx_description
1 polymer ?
#
loop_
_entity_poly.entity_id
_entity_poly.type
_entity_poly.pdbx_seq_one_letter_code
_entity_poly.pdbx_strand_id
1 'polypeptide(L)' 'MTFRSYYDSLPPQERKSPKKEFVTEIATLCKCAESTVRAWLSGTQQPDQLKRSIIAKYLNKPEEMLFPKE' A
#
# COMPACT_ATOMS: atom_id res chain seq x y z
N MET A 1 14.47 -35.46 -11.46
CA MET A 1 14.08 -34.06 -11.20
C MET A 1 13.02 -34.05 -10.12
N THR A 2 13.27 -33.38 -9.00
CA THR A 2 12.33 -33.30 -7.86
C THR A 2 11.42 -32.09 -8.00
N PHE A 3 10.20 -32.19 -7.46
CA PHE A 3 9.21 -31.10 -7.41
C PHE A 3 9.78 -29.78 -6.87
N ARG A 4 10.75 -29.88 -5.95
CA ARG A 4 11.53 -28.75 -5.40
C ARG A 4 12.34 -28.02 -6.47
N SER A 5 13.06 -28.73 -7.34
CA SER A 5 13.85 -28.12 -8.43
C SER A 5 12.99 -27.43 -9.49
N TYR A 6 11.75 -27.90 -9.70
CA TYR A 6 10.78 -27.17 -10.53
C TYR A 6 10.32 -25.88 -9.84
N TYR A 7 10.02 -25.94 -8.53
CA TYR A 7 9.66 -24.75 -7.74
C TYR A 7 10.78 -23.70 -7.69
N ASP A 8 12.04 -24.11 -7.52
CA ASP A 8 13.22 -23.24 -7.55
C ASP A 8 13.56 -22.72 -8.97
N SER A 9 13.05 -23.36 -10.03
CA SER A 9 13.17 -22.88 -11.42
C SER A 9 12.01 -21.99 -11.84
N LEU A 10 10.98 -21.82 -11.01
CA LEU A 10 9.93 -20.83 -11.27
C LEU A 10 10.54 -19.44 -11.05
N PRO A 11 10.38 -18.50 -12.00
CA PRO A 11 10.86 -17.14 -11.81
C PRO A 11 10.23 -16.60 -10.52
N PRO A 12 11.01 -15.93 -9.64
CA PRO A 12 10.50 -15.37 -8.40
C PRO A 12 9.34 -14.47 -8.77
N GLN A 13 8.15 -14.87 -8.36
CA GLN A 13 6.86 -14.31 -8.73
C GLN A 13 6.95 -12.78 -8.88
N GLU A 14 7.20 -12.29 -10.10
CA GLU A 14 7.30 -10.86 -10.46
C GLU A 14 5.95 -10.14 -10.35
N ARG A 15 4.99 -10.76 -9.66
CA ARG A 15 3.76 -10.12 -9.23
C ARG A 15 3.99 -9.57 -7.83
N LYS A 16 4.82 -8.54 -7.71
CA LYS A 16 4.43 -7.50 -6.75
C LYS A 16 3.09 -7.00 -7.27
N SER A 17 2.00 -7.45 -6.65
CA SER A 17 0.68 -6.95 -7.01
C SER A 17 0.77 -5.43 -6.95
N PRO A 18 0.26 -4.67 -7.94
CA PRO A 18 0.34 -3.20 -7.94
C PRO A 18 -0.24 -2.60 -6.64
N LYS A 19 -1.16 -3.33 -5.99
CA LYS A 19 -1.67 -3.02 -4.65
C LYS A 19 -0.59 -3.00 -3.54
N LYS A 20 0.39 -3.90 -3.60
CA LYS A 20 1.48 -3.99 -2.62
C LYS A 20 2.51 -2.88 -2.87
N GLU A 21 2.89 -2.62 -4.12
CA GLU A 21 3.76 -1.48 -4.45
C GLU A 21 3.16 -0.17 -4.00
N PHE A 22 1.87 0.05 -4.28
CA PHE A 22 1.16 1.24 -3.80
C PHE A 22 1.20 1.37 -2.27
N VAL A 23 0.95 0.29 -1.54
CA VAL A 23 1.02 0.28 -0.07
C VAL A 23 2.43 0.59 0.42
N THR A 24 3.46 0.01 -0.19
CA THR A 24 4.86 0.25 0.17
C THR A 24 5.29 1.69 -0.14
N GLU A 25 4.85 2.26 -1.27
CA GLU A 25 5.11 3.65 -1.64
C GLU A 25 4.50 4.62 -0.63
N ILE A 26 3.22 4.46 -0.33
CA ILE A 26 2.51 5.31 0.64
C ILE A 26 3.12 5.13 2.05
N ALA A 27 3.50 3.91 2.43
CA ALA A 27 4.16 3.64 3.70
C ALA A 27 5.51 4.38 3.80
N THR A 28 6.30 4.39 2.72
CA THR A 28 7.59 5.08 2.65
C THR A 28 7.39 6.60 2.68
N LEU A 29 6.43 7.10 1.92
CA LEU A 29 6.07 8.52 1.83
C LEU A 29 5.58 9.08 3.18
N CYS A 30 4.75 8.33 3.89
CA CYS A 30 4.23 8.69 5.21
C CYS A 30 5.12 8.23 6.38
N LYS A 31 6.25 7.57 6.11
CA LYS A 31 7.15 6.96 7.10
C LYS A 31 6.42 6.11 8.14
N CYS A 32 5.46 5.31 7.70
CA CYS A 32 4.67 4.42 8.55
C CYS A 32 4.76 2.97 8.09
N ALA A 33 4.22 2.05 8.89
CA ALA A 33 4.18 0.64 8.50
C ALA A 33 3.17 0.40 7.37
N GLU A 34 3.48 -0.54 6.47
CA GLU A 34 2.55 -1.02 5.43
C GLU A 34 1.23 -1.53 6.03
N SER A 35 1.30 -2.11 7.23
CA SER A 35 0.13 -2.56 8.02
C SER A 35 -0.83 -1.41 8.31
N THR A 36 -0.31 -0.22 8.61
CA THR A 36 -1.11 0.98 8.88
C THR A 36 -1.82 1.46 7.62
N VAL A 37 -1.12 1.46 6.48
CA VAL A 37 -1.74 1.80 5.18
C VAL A 37 -2.84 0.80 4.82
N ARG A 38 -2.62 -0.50 5.09
CA ARG A 38 -3.67 -1.53 4.92
C ARG A 38 -4.87 -1.28 5.84
N ALA A 39 -4.65 -0.86 7.08
CA ALA A 39 -5.74 -0.52 8.00
C ALA A 39 -6.55 0.70 7.52
N TRP A 40 -5.92 1.68 6.86
CA TRP A 40 -6.63 2.79 6.22
C TRP A 40 -7.46 2.33 5.03
N LEU A 41 -6.89 1.48 4.17
CA LEU A 41 -7.61 0.89 3.03
C LEU A 41 -8.79 0.03 3.47
N SER A 42 -8.69 -0.60 4.65
CA SER A 42 -9.77 -1.39 5.25
C SER A 42 -10.80 -0.55 6.01
N GLY A 43 -10.59 0.76 6.16
CA GLY A 43 -11.48 1.65 6.92
C GLY A 43 -11.39 1.49 8.45
N THR A 44 -10.50 0.64 8.96
CA THR A 44 -10.36 0.38 10.40
C THR A 44 -9.69 1.53 11.13
N GLN A 45 -8.81 2.26 10.46
CA GLN A 45 -8.11 3.42 11.02
C GLN A 45 -8.16 4.58 10.03
N GLN A 46 -8.18 5.80 10.56
CA GLN A 46 -8.07 7.01 9.78
C GLN A 46 -6.66 7.59 9.89
N PRO A 47 -5.98 7.93 8.78
CA PRO A 47 -4.68 8.59 8.84
C PRO A 47 -4.79 9.98 9.46
N ASP A 48 -3.73 10.39 10.14
CA ASP A 48 -3.53 11.74 10.65
C ASP A 48 -3.65 12.79 9.53
N GLN A 49 -4.06 14.02 9.87
CA GLN A 49 -4.21 15.10 8.90
C GLN A 49 -2.94 15.37 8.08
N LEU A 50 -1.76 15.27 8.72
CA LEU A 50 -0.48 15.37 8.03
C LEU A 50 -0.33 14.30 6.93
N LYS A 51 -0.66 13.04 7.24
CA LYS A 51 -0.54 11.93 6.29
C LYS A 51 -1.57 12.06 5.18
N ARG A 52 -2.79 12.48 5.49
CA ARG A 52 -3.83 12.78 4.48
C ARG A 52 -3.35 13.82 3.48
N SER A 53 -2.79 14.93 3.95
CA SER A 53 -2.25 15.97 3.07
C SER A 53 -1.08 15.50 2.22
N ILE A 54 -0.16 14.69 2.77
CA ILE A 54 0.96 14.12 1.98
C ILE A 54 0.42 13.17 0.89
N ILE A 55 -0.52 12.29 1.24
CA ILE A 55 -1.15 11.33 0.31
C ILE A 55 -1.97 12.05 -0.76
N ALA A 56 -2.77 13.06 -0.37
CA ALA A 56 -3.57 13.90 -1.27
C ALA A 56 -2.69 14.64 -2.28
N LYS A 57 -1.58 15.22 -1.81
CA LYS A 57 -0.59 15.89 -2.66
C LYS A 57 0.09 14.90 -3.62
N TYR A 58 0.41 13.70 -3.15
CA TYR A 58 1.00 12.64 -3.98
C TYR A 58 0.05 12.15 -5.07
N LEU A 59 -1.21 11.90 -4.71
CA LEU A 59 -2.25 11.42 -5.63
C LEU A 59 -2.90 12.53 -6.46
N ASN A 60 -2.59 13.80 -6.19
CA ASN A 60 -3.26 14.96 -6.79
C ASN A 60 -4.79 14.91 -6.63
N LYS A 61 -5.27 14.38 -5.49
CA LYS A 61 -6.70 14.21 -5.19
C LYS A 61 -7.04 14.84 -3.84
N PRO A 62 -8.25 15.41 -3.69
CA PRO A 62 -8.68 15.96 -2.41
C PRO A 62 -8.80 14.87 -1.35
N GLU A 63 -8.33 15.18 -0.15
CA GLU A 63 -8.34 14.30 1.01
C GLU A 63 -9.75 13.82 1.38
N GLU A 64 -10.77 14.64 1.14
CA GLU A 64 -12.20 14.31 1.34
C GLU A 64 -12.70 13.21 0.39
N MET A 65 -12.11 13.10 -0.81
CA MET A 65 -12.47 12.06 -1.79
C MET A 65 -11.72 10.74 -1.51
N LEU A 66 -10.54 10.82 -0.90
CA LEU A 66 -9.73 9.66 -0.52
C LEU A 66 -10.12 9.09 0.84
N PHE A 67 -10.56 9.95 1.76
CA PHE A 67 -10.96 9.61 3.12
C PHE A 67 -12.34 10.24 3.39
N PRO A 68 -13.44 9.63 2.92
CA PRO A 68 -14.77 10.14 3.20
C PRO A 68 -14.97 10.20 4.73
N LYS A 69 -15.27 11.39 5.23
CA LYS A 69 -15.83 11.56 6.57
C LYS A 69 -17.32 11.23 6.42
N GLU A 70 -17.75 10.08 6.94
CA GLU A 70 -19.13 9.99 7.43
C GLU A 70 -19.29 10.94 8.62
#